data_AF-A0A401RMJ5-F1
#
_entry.id   AF-A0A401RMJ5-F1
#
_cell.length_a   1.000
_cell.length_b   1.000
_cell.length_c   1.000
_cell.angle_alpha   90.00
_cell.angle_beta   90.00
_cell.angle_gamma   90.00
#
_symmetry.space_group_name_H-M   'P 1'
#
loop_
_entity.id
_entity.type
_entity.pdbx_description
1 polymer ?
#
loop_
_entity_poly.entity_id
_entity_poly.type
_entity_poly.pdbx_seq_one_letter_code
_entity_poly.pdbx_strand_id
1 'polypeptide(L)'
;MGYGDGDGDGDGDGDGDGDASLRQELQPCLLPKAALRGADDMSANSGLPRLMKQVGSDPRPRIAAHLTANPIPQVSDVLTWQEQAGIAFSYGVEFSNNSLLIKQAGFYFIYTQVVFHYSQCEDNTIFLSHDMHKLSLAYPEETILLRATKSVCHHGSHSDPWFKTSYQGAIFEFEEGDRIFSRVSENVVRYLDKTEGKTFFGIFAL
;
A
#
# COMPACT_ATOMS: atom_id res chain seq x y z
N MET A 1 58.30 25.69 -31.27
CA MET A 1 57.17 26.64 -31.28
C MET A 1 56.07 25.98 -30.45
N GLY A 2 55.64 26.39 -29.28
CA GLY A 2 55.99 27.45 -28.32
C GLY A 2 55.17 27.12 -27.06
N TYR A 3 55.77 27.30 -25.88
CA TYR A 3 55.17 27.10 -24.56
C TYR A 3 54.07 28.13 -24.26
N GLY A 4 53.16 27.78 -23.35
CA GLY A 4 52.17 28.70 -22.80
C GLY A 4 51.45 28.10 -21.59
N ASP A 5 52.19 28.00 -20.48
CA ASP A 5 51.65 27.86 -19.13
C ASP A 5 50.90 29.14 -18.73
N GLY A 6 49.84 28.99 -17.94
CA GLY A 6 49.01 30.09 -17.47
C GLY A 6 48.30 29.70 -16.17
N ASP A 7 49.07 29.71 -15.09
CA ASP A 7 48.58 29.69 -13.72
C ASP A 7 47.79 30.96 -13.42
N GLY A 8 46.63 30.80 -12.76
CA GLY A 8 45.76 31.89 -12.35
C GLY A 8 45.20 31.61 -10.97
N ASP A 9 46.00 31.93 -9.96
CA ASP A 9 45.59 32.00 -8.55
C ASP A 9 44.61 33.16 -8.37
N GLY A 10 43.47 32.87 -7.76
CA GLY A 10 42.43 33.84 -7.43
C GLY A 10 41.94 33.59 -6.02
N ASP A 11 42.68 34.13 -5.04
CA ASP A 11 42.25 34.25 -3.65
C ASP A 11 41.11 35.26 -3.55
N GLY A 12 39.97 34.80 -3.05
CA GLY A 12 38.79 35.62 -2.76
C GLY A 12 38.27 35.31 -1.37
N ASP A 13 38.86 35.95 -0.37
CA ASP A 13 38.33 36.02 0.98
C ASP A 13 37.04 36.84 1.00
N GLY A 14 35.94 36.20 1.36
CA GLY A 14 34.63 36.80 1.55
C GLY A 14 34.02 36.33 2.86
N ASP A 15 34.35 37.04 3.94
CA ASP A 15 33.71 36.93 5.24
C ASP A 15 32.23 37.31 5.12
N GLY A 16 31.36 36.33 5.40
CA GLY A 16 29.92 36.49 5.47
C GLY A 16 29.40 35.82 6.73
N ASP A 17 29.42 36.57 7.84
CA ASP A 17 28.73 36.25 9.08
C ASP A 17 27.22 36.04 8.82
N GLY A 18 26.75 34.83 9.09
CA GLY A 18 25.36 34.41 8.96
C GLY A 18 25.01 33.39 10.03
N ASP A 19 25.04 33.86 11.28
CA ASP A 19 24.48 33.18 12.45
C ASP A 19 22.95 33.00 12.28
N ALA A 20 22.48 31.75 12.37
CA ALA A 20 21.34 31.37 13.21
C ALA A 20 21.01 29.88 13.01
N SER A 21 21.56 29.09 13.94
CA SER A 21 21.13 27.73 14.29
C SER A 21 19.61 27.60 14.41
N LEU A 22 18.96 26.82 13.54
CA LEU A 22 17.64 26.23 13.82
C LEU A 22 17.81 24.76 14.22
N ARG A 23 18.28 24.56 15.45
CA ARG A 23 18.09 23.29 16.17
C ARG A 23 16.80 23.40 16.97
N GLN A 24 15.73 22.82 16.45
CA GLN A 24 14.51 22.64 17.21
C GLN A 24 14.73 21.49 18.20
N GLU A 25 15.07 21.83 19.44
CA GLU A 25 15.12 20.86 20.54
C GLU A 25 13.70 20.38 20.88
N LEU A 26 13.46 19.09 20.69
CA LEU A 26 12.27 18.40 21.18
C LEU A 26 12.40 18.22 22.69
N GLN A 27 11.71 19.05 23.47
CA GLN A 27 11.54 18.81 24.90
C GLN A 27 10.67 17.56 25.13
N PRO A 28 11.14 16.56 25.90
CA PRO A 28 10.28 15.47 26.34
C PRO A 28 9.30 15.98 27.42
N CYS A 29 8.01 15.68 27.24
CA CYS A 29 6.98 15.90 28.26
C CYS A 29 7.33 15.15 29.56
N LEU A 30 7.81 15.89 30.57
CA LEU A 30 8.02 15.38 31.91
C LEU A 30 6.69 15.45 32.68
N LEU A 31 6.08 14.28 32.92
CA LEU A 31 4.98 14.14 33.87
C LEU A 31 5.51 14.32 35.31
N PRO A 32 4.85 15.11 36.18
CA PRO A 32 5.20 15.13 37.58
C PRO A 32 4.79 13.81 38.25
N LYS A 33 5.77 13.09 38.82
CA LYS A 33 5.52 12.00 39.77
C LYS A 33 5.02 12.59 41.09
N ALA A 34 3.72 12.46 41.35
CA ALA A 34 3.16 12.68 42.68
C ALA A 34 3.39 11.44 43.55
N ALA A 35 3.91 11.67 44.76
CA ALA A 35 4.28 10.66 45.74
C ALA A 35 3.05 10.02 46.43
N LEU A 36 3.19 8.74 46.77
CA LEU A 36 2.23 7.96 47.56
C LEU A 36 2.22 8.39 49.03
N ARG A 37 1.03 8.54 49.62
CA ARG A 37 0.75 8.31 51.05
C ARG A 37 -0.66 7.72 51.18
N GLY A 38 -0.78 6.59 51.86
CA GLY A 38 -2.05 5.94 52.18
C GLY A 38 -2.57 6.29 53.57
N ALA A 39 -3.87 6.06 53.78
CA ALA A 39 -4.49 5.42 54.96
C ALA A 39 -6.04 5.57 54.90
N ASP A 40 -6.72 4.42 54.91
CA ASP A 40 -7.99 4.00 55.53
C ASP A 40 -9.19 4.96 55.70
N ASP A 41 -10.38 4.56 55.20
CA ASP A 41 -11.52 3.99 55.98
C ASP A 41 -12.93 4.30 55.42
N MET A 42 -13.81 3.28 55.52
CA MET A 42 -15.28 3.25 55.57
C MET A 42 -16.21 3.82 54.46
N SER A 43 -16.90 2.84 53.82
CA SER A 43 -18.36 2.76 53.58
C SER A 43 -19.12 3.93 52.93
N ALA A 44 -19.56 3.72 51.69
CA ALA A 44 -20.89 4.16 51.24
C ALA A 44 -21.37 3.34 50.03
N ASN A 45 -22.51 2.67 50.21
CA ASN A 45 -23.29 2.02 49.17
C ASN A 45 -23.96 3.10 48.31
N SER A 46 -23.63 3.19 47.01
CA SER A 46 -24.45 3.91 46.04
C SER A 46 -24.38 3.19 44.69
N GLY A 47 -25.49 2.57 44.32
CA GLY A 47 -25.61 1.71 43.14
C GLY A 47 -25.21 2.42 41.86
N LEU A 48 -24.32 1.78 41.09
CA LEU A 48 -24.23 2.03 39.66
C LEU A 48 -25.31 1.19 38.97
N PRO A 49 -26.19 1.80 38.15
CA PRO A 49 -27.04 1.03 37.28
C PRO A 49 -26.13 0.26 36.32
N ARG A 50 -26.24 -1.07 36.38
CA ARG A 50 -25.67 -2.02 35.43
C ARG A 50 -26.11 -1.58 34.04
N LEU A 51 -25.23 -0.84 33.33
CA LEU A 51 -25.54 -0.38 31.98
C LEU A 51 -25.82 -1.63 31.15
N MET A 52 -27.01 -1.58 30.55
CA MET A 52 -27.69 -2.67 29.88
C MET A 52 -26.75 -3.47 28.97
N LYS A 53 -26.64 -4.75 29.27
CA LYS A 53 -26.28 -5.78 28.30
C LYS A 53 -27.42 -5.86 27.29
N GLN A 54 -27.44 -4.98 26.29
CA GLN A 54 -28.41 -5.03 25.19
C GLN A 54 -27.81 -4.51 23.90
N VAL A 55 -27.32 -5.46 23.09
CA VAL A 55 -27.61 -5.76 21.68
C VAL A 55 -26.60 -6.88 21.33
N GLY A 56 -27.04 -7.96 20.67
CA GLY A 56 -26.29 -9.22 20.51
C GLY A 56 -24.78 -9.05 20.30
N SER A 57 -23.99 -9.55 21.25
CA SER A 57 -22.56 -9.26 21.36
C SER A 57 -21.68 -10.32 20.69
N ASP A 58 -22.07 -10.83 19.54
CA ASP A 58 -21.06 -11.35 18.63
C ASP A 58 -20.59 -10.15 17.79
N PRO A 59 -19.30 -9.75 17.89
CA PRO A 59 -18.75 -8.79 16.95
C PRO A 59 -19.07 -9.31 15.55
N ARG A 60 -19.70 -8.47 14.70
CA ARG A 60 -19.90 -8.83 13.29
C ARG A 60 -18.57 -9.36 12.76
N PRO A 61 -18.54 -10.54 12.13
CA PRO A 61 -17.30 -11.12 11.61
C PRO A 61 -16.58 -10.08 10.75
N ARG A 62 -15.30 -9.85 11.01
CA ARG A 62 -14.49 -8.92 10.20
C ARG A 62 -14.25 -9.60 8.86
N ILE A 63 -14.78 -9.02 7.78
CA ILE A 63 -14.56 -9.50 6.42
C ILE A 63 -13.61 -8.53 5.74
N ALA A 64 -12.35 -8.92 5.63
CA ALA A 64 -11.30 -8.12 5.02
C ALA A 64 -10.11 -8.98 4.62
N ALA A 65 -9.42 -8.57 3.56
CA ALA A 65 -8.11 -9.11 3.23
C ALA A 65 -7.16 -8.00 2.77
N HIS A 66 -5.88 -8.22 3.03
CA HIS A 66 -4.77 -7.47 2.48
C HIS A 66 -3.73 -8.47 1.99
N LEU A 67 -3.53 -8.51 0.69
CA LEU A 67 -2.57 -9.40 0.03
C LEU A 67 -1.37 -8.58 -0.42
N THR A 68 -0.19 -9.16 -0.30
CA THR A 68 1.06 -8.57 -0.81
C THR A 68 1.53 -9.33 -2.06
N ALA A 69 2.33 -8.70 -2.90
CA ALA A 69 2.96 -9.39 -4.03
C ALA A 69 3.87 -10.51 -3.53
N ASN A 70 3.81 -11.68 -4.17
CA ASN A 70 4.77 -12.75 -3.91
C ASN A 70 6.13 -12.36 -4.52
N PRO A 71 7.19 -12.18 -3.70
CA PRO A 71 8.48 -11.75 -4.19
C PRO A 71 9.22 -12.87 -4.94
N ILE A 72 8.81 -14.13 -4.77
CA ILE A 72 9.45 -15.28 -5.41
C ILE A 72 9.12 -15.25 -6.90
N PRO A 73 10.12 -15.22 -7.80
CA PRO A 73 9.90 -15.35 -9.23
C PRO A 73 9.19 -16.68 -9.51
N GLN A 74 7.98 -16.60 -10.06
CA GLN A 74 7.26 -17.78 -10.53
C GLN A 74 7.68 -18.09 -11.96
N VAL A 75 7.53 -19.35 -12.37
CA VAL A 75 7.80 -19.78 -13.76
C VAL A 75 6.87 -19.07 -14.75
N SER A 76 5.72 -18.57 -14.28
CA SER A 76 4.79 -17.75 -15.05
C SER A 76 5.10 -16.25 -14.94
N ASP A 77 5.01 -15.54 -16.06
CA ASP A 77 5.12 -14.06 -16.16
C ASP A 77 3.86 -13.36 -15.62
N VAL A 78 3.37 -13.80 -14.46
CA VAL A 78 2.12 -13.33 -13.85
C VAL A 78 2.40 -12.84 -12.43
N LEU A 79 1.79 -11.71 -12.07
CA LEU A 79 1.76 -11.24 -10.69
C LEU A 79 0.93 -12.19 -9.82
N THR A 80 1.59 -12.83 -8.86
CA THR A 80 0.95 -13.68 -7.85
C THR A 80 0.91 -12.98 -6.49
N TRP A 81 -0.17 -13.23 -5.75
CA TRP A 81 -0.43 -12.64 -4.43
C TRP A 81 -0.23 -13.68 -3.32
N GLN A 82 0.01 -13.20 -2.10
CA GLN A 82 0.11 -14.02 -0.89
C GLN A 82 -0.72 -13.41 0.25
N GLU A 83 -1.38 -14.26 1.04
CA GLU A 83 -2.23 -13.86 2.18
C GLU A 83 -1.60 -14.09 3.57
N GLN A 84 -0.48 -14.83 3.65
CA GLN A 84 0.15 -15.26 4.90
C GLN A 84 1.64 -14.94 4.91
N ALA A 85 1.99 -13.66 4.71
CA ALA A 85 3.36 -13.18 4.77
C ALA A 85 3.42 -11.69 5.12
N GLY A 86 4.31 -11.32 6.06
CA GLY A 86 4.51 -9.94 6.46
C GLY A 86 3.22 -9.29 6.98
N ILE A 87 2.84 -8.17 6.39
CA ILE A 87 1.58 -7.44 6.71
C ILE A 87 0.31 -8.04 6.07
N ALA A 88 0.42 -9.13 5.31
CA ALA A 88 -0.73 -9.74 4.64
C ALA A 88 -1.65 -10.49 5.62
N PHE A 89 -2.96 -10.45 5.36
CA PHE A 89 -3.96 -11.20 6.11
C PHE A 89 -5.21 -11.45 5.25
N SER A 90 -6.02 -12.41 5.69
CA SER A 90 -7.33 -12.71 5.11
C SER A 90 -8.30 -13.20 6.21
N TYR A 91 -9.45 -12.53 6.34
CA TYR A 91 -10.51 -12.85 7.29
C TYR A 91 -11.87 -12.78 6.61
N GLY A 92 -12.68 -13.82 6.76
CA GLY A 92 -14.05 -13.87 6.20
C GLY A 92 -14.12 -13.91 4.66
N VAL A 93 -12.98 -13.95 3.97
CA VAL A 93 -12.83 -14.22 2.53
C VAL A 93 -11.83 -15.35 2.34
N GLU A 94 -11.91 -16.06 1.23
CA GLU A 94 -10.94 -17.14 0.93
C GLU A 94 -10.04 -16.69 -0.22
N PHE A 95 -8.72 -16.81 -0.06
CA PHE A 95 -7.79 -16.63 -1.17
C PHE A 95 -7.46 -17.98 -1.81
N SER A 96 -7.81 -18.16 -3.08
CA SER A 96 -7.46 -19.35 -3.85
C SER A 96 -7.31 -19.01 -5.33
N ASN A 97 -6.39 -19.70 -6.02
CA ASN A 97 -6.10 -19.50 -7.44
C ASN A 97 -5.85 -18.02 -7.81
N ASN A 98 -5.06 -17.32 -7.00
CA ASN A 98 -4.74 -15.90 -7.19
C ASN A 98 -5.96 -14.95 -7.20
N SER A 99 -7.05 -15.35 -6.54
CA SER A 99 -8.31 -14.60 -6.44
C SER A 99 -8.88 -14.64 -5.03
N LEU A 100 -9.62 -13.60 -4.65
CA LEU A 100 -10.42 -13.55 -3.43
C LEU A 100 -11.84 -14.03 -3.75
N LEU A 101 -12.27 -15.09 -3.08
CA LEU A 101 -13.62 -15.64 -3.17
C LEU A 101 -14.50 -15.03 -2.08
N ILE A 102 -15.58 -14.37 -2.51
CA ILE A 102 -16.59 -13.77 -1.64
C ILE A 102 -17.44 -14.87 -1.00
N LYS A 103 -17.52 -14.88 0.33
CA LYS A 103 -18.27 -15.85 1.14
C LYS A 103 -19.60 -15.32 1.67
N GLN A 104 -19.81 -14.02 1.58
CA GLN A 104 -21.02 -13.35 2.04
C GLN A 104 -21.33 -12.22 1.06
N ALA A 105 -22.58 -12.12 0.59
CA ALA A 105 -22.98 -11.04 -0.29
C ALA A 105 -22.98 -9.68 0.45
N GLY A 106 -22.72 -8.59 -0.26
CA GLY A 106 -22.78 -7.24 0.30
C GLY A 106 -21.94 -6.21 -0.46
N PHE A 107 -21.83 -5.02 0.14
CA PHE A 107 -20.96 -3.95 -0.37
C PHE A 107 -19.55 -4.08 0.17
N TYR A 108 -18.59 -4.00 -0.73
CA TYR A 108 -17.17 -4.11 -0.42
C TYR A 108 -16.41 -2.95 -1.03
N PHE A 109 -15.49 -2.37 -0.26
CA PHE A 109 -14.46 -1.53 -0.83
C PHE A 109 -13.27 -2.40 -1.24
N ILE A 110 -12.94 -2.39 -2.53
CA ILE A 110 -11.73 -3.03 -3.07
C ILE A 110 -10.67 -1.98 -3.32
N TYR A 111 -9.40 -2.34 -3.14
CA TYR A 111 -8.28 -1.46 -3.43
C TYR A 111 -7.06 -2.25 -3.88
N THR A 112 -6.20 -1.60 -4.65
CA THR A 112 -4.94 -2.21 -5.09
C THR A 112 -3.93 -1.12 -5.44
N GLN A 113 -2.66 -1.44 -5.19
CA GLN A 113 -1.53 -0.65 -5.63
C GLN A 113 -0.52 -1.55 -6.33
N VAL A 114 0.07 -1.06 -7.41
CA VAL A 114 1.29 -1.61 -8.01
C VAL A 114 2.28 -0.48 -8.22
N VAL A 115 3.57 -0.77 -8.03
CA VAL A 115 4.66 0.15 -8.38
C VAL A 115 5.45 -0.47 -9.52
N PHE A 116 5.57 0.27 -10.61
CA PHE A 116 6.41 -0.09 -11.74
C PHE A 116 7.70 0.73 -11.71
N HIS A 117 8.83 0.12 -12.04
CA HIS A 117 10.10 0.81 -12.19
C HIS A 117 11.02 0.12 -13.19
N TYR A 118 11.91 0.90 -13.79
CA TYR A 118 13.04 0.39 -14.56
C TYR A 118 14.17 1.42 -14.58
N SER A 119 15.41 0.96 -14.81
CA SER A 119 16.60 1.82 -14.75
C SER A 119 16.78 2.72 -15.97
N GLN A 120 16.05 2.46 -17.05
CA GLN A 120 16.17 3.14 -18.33
C GLN A 120 14.86 3.05 -19.10
N CYS A 121 14.74 3.79 -20.20
CA CYS A 121 13.67 3.60 -21.17
C CYS A 121 14.09 2.71 -22.33
N GLU A 122 13.14 1.91 -22.81
CA GLU A 122 13.30 1.08 -24.01
C GLU A 122 12.92 1.86 -25.28
N ASP A 123 13.23 1.31 -26.46
CA ASP A 123 13.02 2.00 -27.74
C ASP A 123 11.55 2.37 -28.04
N ASN A 124 10.62 1.60 -27.49
CA ASN A 124 9.19 1.77 -27.73
C ASN A 124 8.47 2.34 -26.50
N THR A 125 7.37 3.06 -26.74
CA THR A 125 6.44 3.43 -25.66
C THR A 125 5.90 2.19 -24.98
N ILE A 126 6.01 2.15 -23.65
CA ILE A 126 5.52 1.03 -22.84
C ILE A 126 4.19 1.44 -22.21
N PHE A 127 3.18 0.59 -22.36
CA PHE A 127 1.88 0.75 -21.70
C PHE A 127 1.80 -0.14 -20.46
N LEU A 128 1.68 0.49 -19.31
CA LEU A 128 1.54 -0.14 -18.00
C LEU A 128 0.04 -0.25 -17.71
N SER A 129 -0.51 -1.47 -17.67
CA SER A 129 -1.91 -1.71 -17.28
C SER A 129 -2.00 -2.45 -15.97
N HIS A 130 -2.96 -2.04 -15.14
CA HIS A 130 -3.30 -2.65 -13.87
C HIS A 130 -4.81 -2.66 -13.72
N ASP A 131 -5.37 -3.85 -13.66
CA ASP A 131 -6.80 -4.07 -13.76
C ASP A 131 -7.31 -4.92 -12.60
N MET A 132 -8.49 -4.59 -12.09
CA MET A 132 -9.25 -5.43 -11.17
C MET A 132 -10.46 -6.00 -11.89
N HIS A 133 -10.71 -7.27 -11.68
CA HIS A 133 -11.74 -8.02 -12.37
C HIS A 133 -12.59 -8.81 -11.38
N LYS A 134 -13.79 -9.15 -11.84
CA LYS A 134 -14.73 -10.05 -11.21
C LYS A 134 -15.07 -11.19 -12.14
N LEU A 135 -15.12 -12.40 -11.61
CA LEU A 135 -15.76 -13.54 -12.24
C LEU A 135 -16.93 -13.97 -11.37
N SER A 136 -18.13 -14.02 -11.94
CA SER A 136 -19.34 -14.43 -11.24
C SER A 136 -19.83 -15.77 -11.77
N LEU A 137 -20.45 -16.60 -10.94
CA LEU A 137 -21.05 -17.86 -11.42
C LEU A 137 -22.22 -17.61 -12.39
N ALA A 138 -22.91 -16.47 -12.25
CA ALA A 138 -24.04 -16.10 -13.10
C ALA A 138 -23.61 -15.63 -14.50
N TYR A 139 -22.36 -15.21 -14.67
CA TYR A 139 -21.83 -14.67 -15.93
C TYR A 139 -20.48 -15.31 -16.26
N PRO A 140 -20.39 -16.12 -17.32
CA PRO A 140 -19.16 -16.86 -17.64
C PRO A 140 -18.01 -15.96 -18.12
N GLU A 141 -18.26 -14.68 -18.41
CA GLU A 141 -17.25 -13.71 -18.83
C GLU A 141 -16.72 -12.87 -17.66
N GLU A 142 -15.42 -12.61 -17.67
CA GLU A 142 -14.78 -11.74 -16.69
C GLU A 142 -15.25 -10.28 -16.87
N THR A 143 -15.71 -9.66 -15.79
CA THR A 143 -16.10 -8.24 -15.77
C THR A 143 -14.96 -7.40 -15.22
N ILE A 144 -14.60 -6.32 -15.92
CA ILE A 144 -13.61 -5.35 -15.41
C ILE A 144 -14.29 -4.43 -14.40
N LEU A 145 -13.76 -4.38 -13.18
CA LEU A 145 -14.23 -3.48 -12.12
C LEU A 145 -13.49 -2.15 -12.16
N LEU A 146 -12.16 -2.19 -12.22
CA LEU A 146 -11.29 -1.03 -12.23
C LEU A 146 -10.16 -1.27 -13.23
N ARG A 147 -9.77 -0.22 -13.97
CA ARG A 147 -8.66 -0.26 -14.91
C ARG A 147 -7.89 1.05 -14.83
N ALA A 148 -6.58 0.93 -14.65
CA ALA A 148 -5.66 2.05 -14.72
C ALA A 148 -4.58 1.76 -15.76
N THR A 149 -4.35 2.72 -16.65
CA THR A 149 -3.32 2.64 -17.68
C THR A 149 -2.40 3.85 -17.60
N LYS A 150 -1.10 3.61 -17.70
CA LYS A 150 -0.06 4.64 -17.81
C LYS A 150 0.86 4.34 -18.98
N SER A 151 1.53 5.37 -19.47
CA SER A 151 2.52 5.25 -20.53
C SER A 151 3.88 5.82 -20.09
N VAL A 152 4.96 5.20 -20.56
CA VAL A 152 6.36 5.64 -20.36
C VAL A 152 7.16 5.45 -21.65
N CYS A 153 8.37 6.03 -21.72
CA CYS A 153 9.29 5.90 -22.86
C CYS A 153 8.74 6.45 -24.18
N HIS A 154 8.05 7.60 -24.09
CA HIS A 154 7.49 8.32 -25.25
C HIS A 154 8.54 8.82 -26.24
N HIS A 155 9.77 9.06 -25.75
CA HIS A 155 10.88 9.58 -26.54
C HIS A 155 11.89 8.49 -26.92
N GLY A 156 11.50 7.21 -26.77
CA GLY A 156 12.35 6.06 -27.03
C GLY A 156 13.43 5.87 -25.96
N SER A 157 14.52 5.20 -26.36
CA SER A 157 15.57 4.77 -25.44
C SER A 157 16.38 5.94 -24.88
N HIS A 158 16.47 5.96 -23.55
CA HIS A 158 17.31 6.90 -22.79
C HIS A 158 17.65 6.30 -21.42
N SER A 159 18.74 6.77 -20.82
CA SER A 159 19.26 6.25 -19.55
C SER A 159 18.48 6.70 -18.31
N ASP A 160 17.52 7.63 -18.45
CA ASP A 160 16.81 8.12 -17.27
C ASP A 160 15.89 7.01 -16.69
N PRO A 161 16.01 6.73 -15.37
CA PRO A 161 15.14 5.77 -14.72
C PRO A 161 13.73 6.32 -14.59
N TRP A 162 12.76 5.43 -14.48
CA TRP A 162 11.37 5.82 -14.27
C TRP A 162 10.71 4.98 -13.18
N PHE A 163 9.77 5.62 -12.48
CA PHE A 163 8.92 5.01 -11.46
C PHE A 163 7.48 5.46 -11.72
N LYS A 164 6.53 4.52 -11.67
CA LYS A 164 5.10 4.79 -11.81
C LYS A 164 4.31 3.96 -10.82
N THR A 165 3.60 4.64 -9.92
CA THR A 165 2.65 4.01 -8.98
C THR A 165 1.26 4.04 -9.57
N SER A 166 0.55 2.92 -9.61
CA SER A 166 -0.88 2.86 -9.92
C SER A 166 -1.63 2.46 -8.66
N TYR A 167 -2.51 3.33 -8.16
CA TYR A 167 -3.43 3.05 -7.06
C TYR A 167 -4.86 3.24 -7.55
N GLN A 168 -5.74 2.32 -7.18
CA GLN A 168 -7.15 2.37 -7.51
C GLN A 168 -7.95 1.70 -6.40
N GLY A 169 -9.18 2.18 -6.20
CA GLY A 169 -10.13 1.58 -5.27
C GLY A 169 -11.52 2.18 -5.40
N ALA A 170 -12.54 1.37 -5.18
CA ALA A 170 -13.95 1.75 -5.27
C ALA A 170 -14.83 0.75 -4.51
N ILE A 171 -16.10 1.11 -4.33
CA ILE A 171 -17.12 0.26 -3.71
C ILE A 171 -17.87 -0.50 -4.81
N PHE A 172 -18.08 -1.79 -4.60
CA PHE A 172 -18.91 -2.64 -5.45
C PHE A 172 -19.81 -3.53 -4.60
N GLU A 173 -20.94 -3.94 -5.17
CA GLU A 173 -21.76 -5.00 -4.63
C GLU A 173 -21.30 -6.34 -5.21
N PHE A 174 -21.10 -7.32 -4.33
CA PHE A 174 -20.71 -8.67 -4.70
C PHE A 174 -21.69 -9.70 -4.15
N GLU A 175 -21.86 -10.78 -4.90
CA GLU A 175 -22.62 -11.95 -4.52
C GLU A 175 -21.70 -13.01 -3.90
N GLU A 176 -22.28 -13.90 -3.10
CA GLU A 176 -21.55 -15.09 -2.65
C GLU A 176 -21.10 -15.91 -3.87
N GLY A 177 -19.83 -16.32 -3.87
CA GLY A 177 -19.23 -17.05 -4.98
C GLY A 177 -18.55 -16.18 -6.03
N ASP A 178 -18.72 -14.86 -5.99
CA ASP A 178 -17.94 -13.95 -6.84
C ASP A 178 -16.44 -14.07 -6.52
N ARG A 179 -15.61 -14.09 -7.57
CA ARG A 179 -14.15 -14.11 -7.48
C ARG A 179 -13.58 -12.78 -7.93
N ILE A 180 -12.79 -12.14 -7.07
CA ILE A 180 -12.15 -10.85 -7.32
C ILE A 180 -10.65 -11.06 -7.50
N PHE A 181 -10.07 -10.52 -8.55
CA PHE A 181 -8.63 -10.65 -8.81
C PHE A 181 -8.05 -9.37 -9.41
N SER A 182 -6.80 -9.09 -9.04
CA SER A 182 -6.01 -7.97 -9.58
C SER A 182 -4.94 -8.53 -10.51
N ARG A 183 -4.85 -7.98 -11.73
CA ARG A 183 -3.90 -8.40 -12.77
C ARG A 183 -3.09 -7.22 -13.29
N VAL A 184 -1.89 -7.52 -13.75
CA VAL A 184 -1.00 -6.64 -14.50
C VAL A 184 -0.71 -7.36 -15.81
N SER A 185 -0.63 -6.63 -16.93
CA SER A 185 -0.34 -7.25 -18.23
C SER A 185 1.01 -7.99 -18.20
N GLU A 186 1.06 -9.19 -18.76
CA GLU A 186 2.23 -10.09 -18.68
C GLU A 186 3.53 -9.40 -19.15
N ASN A 187 3.44 -8.62 -20.23
CA ASN A 187 4.58 -7.90 -20.81
C ASN A 187 5.20 -6.83 -19.89
N VAL A 188 4.53 -6.42 -18.82
CA VAL A 188 5.02 -5.38 -17.88
C VAL A 188 5.22 -5.89 -16.46
N VAL A 189 5.00 -7.18 -16.19
CA VAL A 189 5.25 -7.80 -14.87
C VAL A 189 6.73 -7.68 -14.46
N ARG A 190 7.65 -7.70 -15.43
CA ARG A 190 9.10 -7.52 -15.20
C ARG A 190 9.48 -6.18 -14.56
N TYR A 191 8.59 -5.18 -14.65
CA TYR A 191 8.82 -3.86 -14.08
C TYR A 191 8.26 -3.69 -12.66
N LEU A 192 7.59 -4.71 -12.10
CA LEU A 192 6.94 -4.58 -10.81
C LEU A 192 7.95 -4.58 -9.65
N ASP A 193 7.83 -3.59 -8.78
CA ASP A 193 8.46 -3.60 -7.47
C ASP A 193 7.62 -4.42 -6.50
N LYS A 194 8.10 -5.63 -6.19
CA LYS A 194 7.43 -6.57 -5.28
C LYS A 194 7.89 -6.45 -3.83
N THR A 195 8.65 -5.40 -3.50
CA THR A 195 9.03 -5.12 -2.11
C THR A 195 7.77 -4.86 -1.27
N GLU A 196 7.78 -5.32 -0.01
CA GLU A 196 6.65 -5.14 0.91
C GLU A 196 6.22 -3.66 0.99
N GLY A 197 4.91 -3.43 1.00
CA GLY A 197 4.31 -2.08 1.06
C GLY A 197 4.22 -1.34 -0.28
N LYS A 198 4.83 -1.83 -1.37
CA LYS A 198 4.74 -1.19 -2.70
C LYS A 198 3.62 -1.75 -3.57
N THR A 199 3.50 -3.08 -3.61
CA THR A 199 2.52 -3.78 -4.45
C THR A 199 1.61 -4.65 -3.60
N PHE A 200 0.31 -4.33 -3.58
CA PHE A 200 -0.70 -4.97 -2.74
C PHE A 200 -2.10 -4.94 -3.36
N PHE A 201 -2.98 -5.81 -2.87
CA PHE A 201 -4.38 -5.92 -3.27
C PHE A 201 -5.21 -6.29 -2.03
N GLY A 202 -6.28 -5.55 -1.75
CA GLY A 202 -7.13 -5.86 -0.61
C GLY A 202 -8.59 -5.49 -0.80
N ILE A 203 -9.37 -5.85 0.20
CA ILE A 203 -10.82 -5.70 0.26
C ILE A 203 -11.28 -5.59 1.72
N PHE A 204 -12.40 -4.90 1.98
CA PHE A 204 -13.16 -5.05 3.21
C PHE A 204 -14.66 -4.82 2.99
N ALA A 205 -15.49 -5.54 3.74
CA ALA A 205 -16.95 -5.34 3.76
C ALA A 205 -17.33 -4.06 4.52
N LEU A 206 -18.41 -3.40 4.09
CA LEU A 206 -18.96 -2.18 4.71
C LEU A 206 -20.04 -2.46 5.78
#